data_AF-A0A1M7QGJ4-F1
#
_entry.id   AF-A0A1M7QGJ4-F1
#
_cell.length_a   1.000
_cell.length_b   1.000
_cell.length_c   1.000
_cell.angle_alpha   90.00
_cell.angle_beta   90.00
_cell.angle_gamma   90.00
#
_symmetry.space_group_name_H-M   'P 1'
#
loop_
_entity.id
_entity.type
_entity.pdbx_description
1 polymer ?
#
loop_
_entity_poly.entity_id
_entity_poly.type
_entity_poly.pdbx_seq_one_letter_code
_entity_poly.pdbx_strand_id
1 'polypeptide(L)'
;MRAIPPEIQQAAVIDGAGPWQIYTRVVMPLARPALAALTALAFTWIFNDLLWAITVLRSEDKMPITASLLSLQGQYVSQWNVIAAGSVIAAAPTVLVFLRFQRHFVAGLNLGAVK
;
A
#
# COMPACT_ATOMS: atom_id res chain seq x y z
N MET A 1 -12.06 -11.79 -7.39
CA MET A 1 -11.99 -13.27 -7.32
C MET A 1 -12.34 -13.99 -8.64
N ARG A 2 -12.93 -13.31 -9.66
CA ARG A 2 -13.18 -13.90 -10.99
C ARG A 2 -11.95 -14.32 -11.80
N ALA A 3 -10.74 -13.99 -11.33
CA ALA A 3 -9.49 -14.29 -12.02
C ALA A 3 -8.92 -15.69 -11.67
N ILE A 4 -9.43 -16.35 -10.62
CA ILE A 4 -9.00 -17.72 -10.29
C ILE A 4 -9.99 -18.67 -10.98
N PRO A 5 -9.53 -19.53 -11.92
CA PRO A 5 -10.41 -20.49 -12.58
C PRO A 5 -11.04 -21.44 -11.55
N PRO A 6 -12.35 -21.73 -11.67
CA PRO A 6 -13.02 -22.64 -10.77
C PRO A 6 -12.43 -24.06 -10.82
N GLU A 7 -11.83 -24.45 -11.95
CA GLU A 7 -11.18 -25.76 -12.10
C GLU A 7 -10.06 -25.99 -11.08
N ILE A 8 -9.27 -24.95 -10.74
CA ILE A 8 -8.17 -25.08 -9.76
C ILE A 8 -8.72 -25.36 -8.35
N GLN A 9 -9.87 -24.77 -8.00
CA GLN A 9 -10.51 -25.01 -6.72
C GLN A 9 -11.16 -26.40 -6.67
N GLN A 10 -11.80 -26.82 -7.77
CA GLN A 10 -12.41 -28.15 -7.89
C GLN A 10 -11.36 -29.26 -7.82
N ALA A 11 -10.20 -29.09 -8.47
CA ALA A 11 -9.08 -30.01 -8.37
C ALA A 11 -8.59 -30.16 -6.92
N ALA A 12 -8.42 -29.04 -6.20
CA ALA A 12 -8.02 -29.08 -4.80
C ALA A 12 -9.06 -29.80 -3.90
N VAL A 13 -10.35 -29.70 -4.21
CA VAL A 13 -11.40 -30.45 -3.50
C VAL A 13 -11.32 -31.96 -3.81
N ILE A 14 -11.07 -32.33 -5.08
CA ILE A 14 -10.86 -33.73 -5.48
C ILE A 14 -9.64 -34.32 -4.77
N ASP A 15 -8.59 -33.52 -4.55
CA ASP A 15 -7.39 -33.88 -3.78
C ASP A 15 -7.64 -33.94 -2.24
N GLY A 16 -8.88 -33.75 -1.79
CA GLY A 16 -9.27 -33.82 -0.37
C GLY A 16 -8.92 -32.59 0.46
N ALA A 17 -8.56 -31.46 -0.16
CA ALA A 17 -8.26 -30.24 0.57
C ALA A 17 -9.53 -29.62 1.18
N GLY A 18 -9.51 -29.38 2.49
CA GLY A 18 -10.59 -28.65 3.17
C GLY A 18 -10.63 -27.15 2.78
N PRO A 19 -11.74 -26.44 3.08
CA PRO A 19 -11.91 -25.03 2.68
C PRO A 19 -10.78 -24.10 3.13
N TRP A 20 -10.27 -24.31 4.35
CA TRP A 20 -9.16 -23.53 4.89
C TRP A 20 -7.84 -23.77 4.15
N GLN A 21 -7.60 -25.02 3.73
CA GLN A 21 -6.41 -25.40 2.96
C GLN A 21 -6.46 -24.82 1.56
N ILE A 22 -7.64 -24.82 0.91
CA ILE A 22 -7.85 -24.17 -0.39
C ILE A 22 -7.58 -22.66 -0.28
N TYR A 23 -8.14 -21.99 0.74
CA TYR A 23 -7.92 -20.56 0.94
C TYR A 23 -6.43 -20.21 1.13
N THR A 24 -5.74 -20.91 2.03
CA THR A 24 -4.36 -20.57 2.41
C THR A 24 -3.31 -21.04 1.42
N ARG A 25 -3.50 -22.21 0.79
CA ARG A 25 -2.48 -22.82 -0.09
C ARG A 25 -2.73 -22.60 -1.57
N VAL A 26 -3.96 -22.31 -1.98
CA VAL A 26 -4.31 -22.10 -3.40
C VAL A 26 -4.63 -20.63 -3.65
N VAL A 27 -5.62 -20.08 -2.95
CA VAL A 27 -6.11 -18.73 -3.23
C VAL A 27 -5.12 -17.65 -2.81
N MET A 28 -4.60 -17.70 -1.58
CA MET A 28 -3.70 -16.68 -1.04
C MET A 28 -2.41 -16.50 -1.86
N PRO A 29 -1.67 -17.56 -2.26
CA PRO A 29 -0.47 -17.43 -3.09
C PRO A 29 -0.75 -16.81 -4.46
N LEU A 30 -1.87 -17.17 -5.10
CA LEU A 30 -2.30 -16.59 -6.38
C LEU A 30 -2.70 -15.12 -6.23
N ALA A 31 -3.24 -14.72 -5.08
CA ALA A 31 -3.61 -13.35 -4.79
C ALA A 31 -2.42 -12.45 -4.37
N ARG A 32 -1.26 -13.01 -4.00
CA ARG A 32 -0.08 -12.25 -3.54
C ARG A 32 0.31 -11.05 -4.42
N PRO A 33 0.42 -11.16 -5.77
CA PRO A 33 0.79 -10.00 -6.58
C PRO A 33 -0.26 -8.90 -6.55
N ALA A 34 -1.55 -9.26 -6.56
CA ALA A 34 -2.65 -8.29 -6.45
C ALA A 34 -2.69 -7.63 -5.06
N LEU A 35 -2.47 -8.41 -4.00
CA LEU A 35 -2.38 -7.89 -2.63
C LEU A 35 -1.18 -6.97 -2.46
N ALA A 36 -0.02 -7.30 -3.03
CA ALA A 36 1.15 -6.44 -3.02
C ALA A 36 0.88 -5.08 -3.69
N ALA A 37 0.21 -5.09 -4.84
CA ALA A 37 -0.19 -3.86 -5.53
C ALA A 37 -1.18 -3.04 -4.70
N LEU A 38 -2.20 -3.69 -4.15
CA LEU A 38 -3.18 -3.07 -3.26
C LEU A 38 -2.51 -2.45 -2.03
N THR A 39 -1.57 -3.15 -1.39
CA THR A 39 -0.84 -2.66 -0.22
C THR A 39 -0.03 -1.41 -0.54
N ALA A 40 0.68 -1.38 -1.67
CA ALA A 40 1.45 -0.21 -2.06
C ALA A 40 0.56 1.02 -2.32
N LEU A 41 -0.57 0.83 -3.02
CA LEU A 41 -1.55 1.89 -3.27
C LEU A 41 -2.20 2.35 -1.96
N ALA A 42 -2.70 1.43 -1.15
CA ALA A 42 -3.36 1.75 0.12
C ALA A 42 -2.41 2.44 1.09
N PHE A 43 -1.16 1.98 1.19
CA PHE A 43 -0.13 2.63 2.00
C PHE A 43 0.07 4.08 1.57
N THR A 44 0.20 4.33 0.26
CA THR A 44 0.37 5.68 -0.27
C THR A 44 -0.79 6.59 0.12
N TRP A 45 -2.03 6.10 0.00
CA TRP A 45 -3.22 6.87 0.37
C TRP A 45 -3.28 7.17 1.88
N ILE A 46 -3.13 6.14 2.71
CA ILE A 46 -3.26 6.27 4.17
C ILE A 46 -2.13 7.14 4.75
N PHE A 47 -0.90 6.95 4.26
CA PHE A 47 0.26 7.69 4.77
C PHE A 47 0.21 9.18 4.42
N ASN A 48 -0.38 9.52 3.27
CA ASN A 48 -0.51 10.91 2.80
C ASN A 48 -1.88 11.55 3.16
N ASP A 49 -2.71 10.89 3.97
CA ASP A 49 -4.03 11.41 4.35
C ASP A 49 -3.90 12.55 5.37
N LEU A 50 -3.71 13.75 4.84
CA LEU A 50 -3.53 14.96 5.62
C LEU A 50 -4.81 15.40 6.35
N LEU A 51 -5.96 15.34 5.66
CA LEU A 51 -7.21 15.91 6.13
C LEU A 51 -7.71 15.14 7.36
N TRP A 52 -7.61 13.81 7.32
CA TRP A 52 -7.90 12.97 8.48
C TRP A 52 -6.98 13.28 9.65
N ALA A 53 -5.67 13.40 9.39
CA ALA A 53 -4.67 13.64 10.43
C ALA A 53 -4.94 14.93 11.21
N ILE A 54 -5.14 16.06 10.53
CA ILE A 54 -5.35 17.36 11.19
C ILE A 54 -6.72 17.49 11.88
N THR A 55 -7.69 16.67 11.47
CA THR A 55 -9.05 16.73 12.03
C THR A 55 -9.19 15.89 13.30
N VAL A 56 -8.56 14.71 13.32
CA VAL A 56 -8.72 13.75 14.42
C VAL A 56 -7.65 13.91 15.48
N LEU A 57 -6.40 14.15 15.08
CA LEU A 57 -5.29 14.26 16.01
C LEU A 57 -5.20 15.68 16.55
N ARG A 58 -5.17 15.78 17.89
CA ARG A 58 -5.04 17.06 18.61
C ARG A 58 -3.70 17.23 19.29
N SER A 59 -2.91 16.16 19.38
CA SER A 59 -1.65 16.14 20.10
C SER A 59 -0.50 16.08 19.10
N GLU A 60 0.45 17.01 19.25
CA GLU A 60 1.55 17.22 18.30
C GLU A 60 2.52 16.03 18.26
N ASP A 61 2.67 15.31 19.38
CA ASP A 61 3.47 14.09 19.53
C ASP A 61 2.95 12.91 18.70
N LYS A 62 1.70 12.98 18.22
CA LYS A 62 1.05 11.93 17.43
C LYS A 62 0.81 12.34 15.98
N MET A 63 1.21 13.56 15.59
CA MET A 63 0.98 14.05 14.24
C MET A 63 1.91 13.36 13.23
N PRO A 64 1.36 12.85 12.11
CA PRO A 64 2.17 12.33 11.02
C PRO A 64 3.13 13.40 10.48
N ILE A 65 4.30 12.97 10.02
CA ILE A 65 5.31 13.87 9.44
C ILE A 65 4.76 14.68 8.25
N THR A 66 3.84 14.09 7.48
CA THR A 66 3.16 14.73 6.36
C THR A 66 2.29 15.91 6.82
N ALA A 67 1.67 15.81 7.99
CA ALA A 67 0.86 16.87 8.59
C ALA A 67 1.70 17.89 9.35
N SER A 68 2.74 17.46 10.08
CA SER A 68 3.61 18.37 10.84
C SER A 68 4.41 19.31 9.93
N LEU A 69 4.62 18.99 8.65
CA LEU A 69 5.24 19.91 7.69
C LEU A 69 4.48 21.24 7.56
N LEU A 70 3.17 21.27 7.81
CA LEU A 70 2.38 22.49 7.76
C LEU A 70 2.73 23.44 8.91
N SER A 71 3.16 22.94 10.07
CA SER A 71 3.56 23.82 11.19
C SER A 71 4.88 24.55 10.91
N LEU A 72 5.67 24.09 9.94
CA LEU A 72 6.89 24.76 9.49
C LEU A 72 6.63 25.93 8.53
N GLN A 73 5.41 26.05 7.99
CA GLN A 73 5.00 27.24 7.24
C GLN A 73 4.68 28.36 8.23
N GLY A 74 5.68 29.19 8.51
CA GLY A 74 5.55 30.32 9.42
C GLY A 74 4.62 31.40 8.88
N GLN A 75 3.90 32.08 9.77
CA GLN A 75 2.94 33.13 9.42
C GLN A 75 3.59 34.38 8.78
N TYR A 76 4.89 34.60 9.02
CA TYR A 76 5.62 35.79 8.54
C TYR A 76 6.89 35.45 7.73
N VAL A 77 7.61 34.38 8.07
CA VAL A 77 8.79 33.90 7.33
C VAL A 77 8.80 32.37 7.35
N SER A 78 8.78 31.77 6.16
CA SER A 78 8.91 30.31 5.99
C SER A 78 10.32 29.93 5.60
N GLN A 79 10.90 28.96 6.30
CA GLN A 79 12.20 28.39 5.97
C GLN A 79 12.04 27.32 4.89
N TRP A 80 11.96 27.74 3.63
CA TRP A 80 11.71 26.85 2.48
C TRP A 80 12.76 25.75 2.33
N ASN A 81 14.01 26.00 2.74
CA ASN A 81 15.06 25.01 2.81
C ASN A 81 14.71 23.85 3.77
N VAL A 82 14.17 24.17 4.95
CA VAL A 82 13.78 23.18 5.97
C VAL A 82 12.53 22.42 5.52
N ILE A 83 11.54 23.13 4.96
CA ILE A 83 10.31 22.51 4.43
C ILE A 83 10.68 21.55 3.29
N ALA A 84 11.51 21.95 2.33
CA ALA A 84 11.95 21.10 1.23
C ALA A 84 12.68 19.84 1.73
N ALA A 85 13.61 19.99 2.67
CA ALA A 85 14.31 18.85 3.26
C ALA A 85 13.33 17.90 3.98
N GLY A 86 12.38 18.45 4.75
CA GLY A 86 11.34 17.68 5.43
C GLY A 86 10.40 16.97 4.45
N SER A 87 10.04 17.58 3.32
CA SER A 87 9.23 16.96 2.27
C SER A 87 9.92 15.75 1.64
N VAL A 88 11.23 15.81 1.41
CA VAL A 88 12.00 14.66 0.91
C VAL A 88 11.98 13.51 1.92
N ILE A 89 12.15 13.81 3.21
CA ILE A 89 12.08 12.80 4.29
C ILE A 89 10.67 12.21 4.37
N ALA A 90 9.63 13.04 4.29
CA ALA A 90 8.24 12.60 4.33
C ALA A 90 7.86 11.73 3.11
N ALA A 91 8.46 11.96 1.94
CA ALA A 91 8.24 11.13 0.76
C ALA A 91 8.96 9.77 0.83
N ALA A 92 10.05 9.66 1.60
CA ALA A 92 10.91 8.48 1.62
C ALA A 92 10.19 7.16 1.97
N PRO A 93 9.30 7.08 2.99
CA PRO A 93 8.57 5.85 3.30
C PRO A 93 7.71 5.35 2.15
N THR A 94 6.99 6.26 1.48
CA THR A 94 6.15 5.93 0.32
C THR A 94 6.99 5.38 -0.83
N VAL A 95 8.12 6.03 -1.13
CA VAL A 95 9.06 5.58 -2.16
C VAL A 95 9.64 4.20 -1.82
N LEU A 96 10.04 3.96 -0.57
CA LEU A 96 10.57 2.67 -0.13
C LEU A 96 9.54 1.55 -0.28
N VAL A 97 8.29 1.79 0.09
CA VAL A 97 7.19 0.83 -0.10
C VAL A 97 7.01 0.54 -1.59
N PHE A 98 6.97 1.57 -2.43
CA PHE A 98 6.85 1.39 -3.88
C PHE A 98 7.99 0.54 -4.45
N LEU A 99 9.24 0.88 -4.14
CA LEU A 99 10.43 0.13 -4.60
C LEU A 99 10.44 -1.32 -4.11
N ARG A 100 9.90 -1.59 -2.91
CA ARG A 100 9.78 -2.95 -2.37
C ARG A 100 8.76 -3.80 -3.14
N PHE A 101 7.68 -3.19 -3.63
CA PHE A 101 6.57 -3.87 -4.30
C PHE A 101 6.57 -3.76 -5.83
N GLN A 102 7.43 -2.94 -6.43
CA GLN A 102 7.52 -2.73 -7.89
C GLN A 102 7.60 -4.04 -8.71
N ARG A 103 8.30 -5.05 -8.19
CA ARG A 103 8.44 -6.37 -8.85
C ARG A 103 7.11 -7.12 -8.97
N HIS A 104 6.20 -6.94 -8.00
CA HIS A 104 4.88 -7.58 -8.00
C HIS A 104 3.90 -6.86 -8.93
N PHE A 105 4.06 -5.55 -9.10
CA PHE A 105 3.30 -4.76 -10.09
C PHE A 105 3.58 -5.25 -11.51
N VAL A 106 4.86 -5.44 -11.86
CA VAL A 106 5.27 -5.94 -13.19
C VAL A 106 4.74 -7.36 -13.43
N ALA A 107 4.78 -8.24 -12.41
CA ALA A 107 4.23 -9.59 -12.51
C ALA A 107 2.70 -9.61 -12.66
N GLY A 108 1.98 -8.69 -11.98
CA GLY A 108 0.53 -8.57 -12.06
C GLY A 108 0.01 -8.08 -13.41
N LEU A 109 0.76 -7.21 -14.10
CA LEU A 109 0.42 -6.73 -15.44
C LEU A 109 0.50 -7.84 -16.50
N ASN A 110 1.46 -8.76 -16.37
CA ASN A 110 1.64 -9.87 -17.32
C ASN A 110 0.52 -10.92 -17.25
N LEU A 111 -0.11 -11.11 -16.08
CA LEU A 111 -1.23 -12.04 -15.91
C LEU A 111 -2.51 -11.57 -16.63
N GLY A 112 -2.65 -10.27 -16.90
CA GLY A 112 -3.77 -9.73 -17.69
C GLY A 112 -3.51 -9.67 -19.20
N ALA A 113 -2.26 -9.87 -19.64
CA ALA A 113 -1.84 -9.76 -21.03
C ALA A 113 -2.00 -11.08 -21.81
N VAL A 114 -2.12 -12.22 -21.13
CA VAL A 114 -2.43 -13.50 -21.76
C VAL A 114 -3.94 -13.73 -21.69
N LYS A 115 -4.63 -13.30 -22.74
CA LYS A 115 -5.94 -13.80 -23.15
C LYS A 115 -5.80 -14.42 -24.52
#